data_AF-A0A511QIN8-F1
#
_entry.id   AF-A0A511QIN8-F1
#
_cell.length_a   1.000
_cell.length_b   1.000
_cell.length_c   1.000
_cell.angle_alpha   90.00
_cell.angle_beta   90.00
_cell.angle_gamma   90.00
#
_symmetry.space_group_name_H-M   'P 1'
#
loop_
_entity.id
_entity.type
_entity.pdbx_description
1 polymer ?
#
loop_
_entity_poly.entity_id
_entity_poly.type
_entity_poly.pdbx_seq_one_letter_code
_entity_poly.pdbx_strand_id
1 'polypeptide(L)'
;MDGFDLEALDASTRLERELLNERFGVSSDLEGIIVVSNLPSKFDPQNGVFARTVTMKQRIRLGPVEQSWQCIEGSANHASQTDETCECVGKEGS
;
A
#
# COMPACT_ATOMS: atom_id res chain seq x y z
N MET A 1 -24.83 -27.52 -6.47
CA MET A 1 -24.48 -26.28 -5.75
C MET A 1 -23.27 -26.52 -4.87
N ASP A 2 -23.32 -27.53 -4.00
CA ASP A 2 -22.26 -27.82 -3.01
C ASP A 2 -20.85 -28.00 -3.59
N GLY A 3 -20.71 -28.59 -4.79
CA GLY A 3 -19.41 -28.77 -5.44
C GLY A 3 -18.76 -27.45 -5.89
N PHE A 4 -19.55 -26.53 -6.46
CA PHE A 4 -19.06 -25.22 -6.90
C PHE A 4 -18.61 -24.37 -5.70
N ASP A 5 -19.40 -24.34 -4.64
CA ASP A 5 -19.09 -23.51 -3.47
C ASP A 5 -17.80 -23.95 -2.77
N LEU A 6 -17.53 -25.26 -2.73
CA LEU A 6 -16.29 -25.81 -2.17
C LEU A 6 -15.08 -25.47 -3.04
N GLU A 7 -15.20 -25.60 -4.36
CA GLU A 7 -14.13 -25.27 -5.31
C GLU A 7 -13.83 -23.77 -5.32
N ALA A 8 -14.88 -22.93 -5.32
CA ALA A 8 -14.75 -21.49 -5.21
C ALA A 8 -14.15 -21.07 -3.87
N LEU A 9 -14.48 -21.77 -2.78
CA LEU A 9 -13.87 -21.53 -1.47
C LEU A 9 -12.37 -21.85 -1.51
N ASP A 10 -11.97 -23.02 -2.00
CA ASP A 10 -10.54 -23.39 -2.09
C ASP A 10 -9.75 -22.37 -2.94
N ALA A 11 -10.26 -22.03 -4.13
CA ALA A 11 -9.64 -21.05 -5.02
C ALA A 11 -9.52 -19.67 -4.35
N SER A 12 -10.58 -19.19 -3.70
CA SER A 12 -10.58 -17.90 -3.01
C SER A 12 -9.62 -17.88 -1.80
N THR A 13 -9.54 -18.97 -1.02
CA THR A 13 -8.59 -19.10 0.09
C THR A 13 -7.14 -19.18 -0.38
N ARG A 14 -6.87 -19.68 -1.58
CA ARG A 14 -5.56 -19.59 -2.20
C ARG A 14 -5.21 -18.15 -2.56
N LEU A 15 -6.13 -17.41 -3.17
CA LEU A 15 -5.94 -15.99 -3.48
C LEU A 15 -5.63 -15.16 -2.23
N GLU A 16 -6.34 -15.40 -1.13
CA GLU A 16 -6.07 -14.70 0.13
C GLU A 16 -4.64 -14.88 0.62
N ARG A 17 -4.09 -16.11 0.53
CA ARG A 17 -2.73 -16.40 0.99
C ARG A 17 -1.67 -15.80 0.07
N GLU A 18 -1.89 -15.86 -1.23
CA GLU A 18 -0.96 -15.32 -2.23
C GLU A 18 -0.93 -13.79 -2.20
N LEU A 19 -2.07 -13.15 -1.98
CA LEU A 19 -2.18 -11.69 -2.01
C LEU A 19 -1.95 -11.04 -0.64
N LEU A 20 -1.89 -11.81 0.46
CA LEU A 20 -1.61 -11.26 1.78
C LEU A 20 -0.23 -10.61 1.79
N ASN A 21 -0.19 -9.30 2.10
CA ASN A 21 1.01 -8.47 2.08
C ASN A 21 1.70 -8.30 0.72
N GLU A 22 1.05 -8.71 -0.38
CA GLU A 22 1.56 -8.50 -1.73
C GLU A 22 1.59 -6.98 -2.05
N ARG A 23 2.57 -6.58 -2.87
CA ARG A 23 2.83 -5.18 -3.27
C ARG A 23 2.88 -4.99 -4.80
N PHE A 24 2.70 -6.06 -5.56
CA PHE A 24 2.67 -6.07 -7.03
C PHE A 24 3.89 -5.38 -7.67
N GLY A 25 5.08 -5.55 -7.07
CA GLY A 25 6.32 -4.98 -7.58
C GLY A 25 6.45 -3.45 -7.47
N VAL A 26 5.56 -2.79 -6.71
CA VAL A 26 5.61 -1.34 -6.47
C VAL A 26 6.46 -1.02 -5.22
N SER A 27 7.05 0.19 -5.18
CA SER A 27 8.04 0.61 -4.18
C SER A 27 7.59 0.46 -2.71
N SER A 28 8.58 0.45 -1.80
CA SER A 28 8.47 0.09 -0.38
C SER A 28 7.47 0.87 0.46
N ASP A 29 6.99 2.01 -0.02
CA ASP A 29 6.20 2.97 0.74
C ASP A 29 4.69 2.65 0.75
N LEU A 30 4.29 1.59 0.05
CA LEU A 30 2.94 1.07 0.06
C LEU A 30 2.76 0.03 1.17
N GLU A 31 1.65 0.15 1.89
CA GLU A 31 1.18 -0.89 2.79
C GLU A 31 0.83 -2.14 1.95
N GLY A 32 1.12 -3.32 2.50
CA GLY A 32 0.73 -4.58 1.87
C GLY A 32 -0.79 -4.72 1.78
N ILE A 33 -1.25 -5.52 0.84
CA ILE A 33 -2.68 -5.81 0.69
C ILE A 33 -3.19 -6.58 1.92
N ILE A 34 -4.39 -6.20 2.37
CA ILE A 34 -5.09 -6.86 3.47
C ILE A 34 -6.42 -7.40 2.94
N VAL A 35 -6.73 -8.65 3.27
CA VAL A 35 -8.02 -9.27 2.98
C VAL A 35 -9.08 -8.70 3.93
N VAL A 36 -10.18 -8.19 3.38
CA VAL A 36 -11.30 -7.62 4.14
C VAL A 36 -12.42 -8.64 4.32
N SER A 37 -12.77 -9.36 3.26
CA SER A 37 -13.79 -10.40 3.32
C SER A 37 -13.67 -11.41 2.20
N ASN A 38 -14.15 -12.62 2.44
CA ASN A 38 -14.34 -13.65 1.44
C ASN A 38 -15.69 -14.33 1.67
N LEU A 39 -16.69 -13.85 0.95
CA LEU A 39 -18.08 -14.23 1.18
C LEU A 39 -18.64 -14.95 -0.04
N PRO A 40 -19.47 -15.99 0.16
CA PRO A 40 -20.24 -16.55 -0.94
C PRO A 40 -21.14 -15.43 -1.51
N SER A 41 -21.12 -15.26 -2.83
CA SER A 41 -22.11 -14.41 -3.50
C SER A 41 -23.28 -15.29 -3.95
N LYS A 42 -24.49 -14.72 -3.95
CA LYS A 42 -25.65 -15.39 -4.55
C LYS A 42 -25.46 -15.46 -6.08
N PHE A 43 -26.30 -16.27 -6.73
CA PHE A 43 -26.42 -16.26 -8.20
C PHE A 43 -26.55 -14.81 -8.69
N ASP A 44 -25.65 -14.42 -9.59
CA ASP A 44 -25.71 -13.14 -10.28
C ASP A 44 -26.58 -13.30 -11.53
N PRO A 45 -27.84 -12.82 -11.52
CA PRO A 45 -28.75 -13.01 -12.63
C PRO A 45 -28.36 -12.19 -13.87
N GLN A 46 -27.53 -11.14 -13.72
CA GLN A 46 -27.11 -10.32 -14.86
C GLN A 46 -26.08 -11.04 -15.72
N ASN A 47 -25.16 -11.76 -15.06
CA ASN A 47 -24.09 -12.50 -15.73
C ASN A 47 -24.39 -14.00 -15.87
N GLY A 48 -25.46 -14.50 -15.23
CA GLY A 48 -25.87 -15.90 -15.30
C GLY A 48 -24.91 -16.86 -14.59
N VAL A 49 -24.14 -16.39 -13.60
CA VAL A 49 -23.09 -17.16 -12.93
C VAL A 49 -23.29 -17.21 -11.42
N PHE A 50 -22.79 -18.30 -10.81
CA PHE A 50 -22.51 -18.31 -9.38
C PHE A 50 -21.14 -17.69 -9.14
N ALA A 51 -21.02 -16.88 -8.09
CA ALA A 51 -19.79 -16.17 -7.80
C ALA A 51 -19.46 -16.22 -6.31
N ARG A 52 -18.17 -16.10 -6.00
CA ARG A 52 -17.69 -15.87 -4.64
C ARG A 52 -16.86 -14.59 -4.68
N THR A 53 -17.13 -13.67 -3.76
CA THR A 53 -16.53 -12.33 -3.79
C THR A 53 -15.47 -12.23 -2.70
N VAL A 54 -14.24 -11.93 -3.12
CA VAL A 54 -13.13 -11.60 -2.23
C VAL A 54 -12.90 -10.10 -2.28
N THR A 55 -13.01 -9.43 -1.14
CA THR A 55 -12.73 -7.99 -1.00
C THR A 55 -11.37 -7.81 -0.35
N MET A 56 -10.51 -7.01 -0.98
CA MET A 56 -9.20 -6.67 -0.46
C MET A 56 -9.01 -5.15 -0.40
N LYS A 57 -8.15 -4.70 0.51
CA LYS A 57 -7.84 -3.29 0.71
C LYS A 57 -6.33 -3.10 0.64
N GLN A 58 -5.92 -2.08 -0.10
CA GLN A 58 -4.54 -1.59 -0.12
C GLN A 58 -4.56 -0.07 -0.07
N ARG A 59 -3.64 0.52 0.71
CA ARG A 59 -3.45 1.97 0.70
C ARG A 59 -2.54 2.34 -0.46
N ILE A 60 -3.05 3.21 -1.33
CA ILE A 60 -2.27 3.83 -2.41
C ILE A 60 -2.14 5.33 -2.16
N ARG A 61 -0.99 5.91 -2.52
CA ARG A 61 -0.78 7.36 -2.57
C ARG A 61 -0.81 7.78 -4.04
N LEU A 62 -1.64 8.75 -4.38
CA LEU A 62 -1.79 9.28 -5.74
C LEU A 62 -1.43 10.76 -5.74
N GLY A 63 -0.73 11.19 -6.80
CA GLY A 63 -0.26 12.56 -6.95
C GLY A 63 1.20 12.76 -6.52
N PRO A 64 1.80 13.91 -6.87
CA PRO A 64 3.16 14.24 -6.47
C PRO A 64 3.25 14.33 -4.95
N VAL A 65 4.34 13.80 -4.39
CA VAL A 65 4.67 14.03 -2.98
C VAL A 65 5.25 15.43 -2.88
N GLU A 66 4.53 16.37 -2.25
CA GLU A 66 5.12 17.65 -1.85
C GLU A 66 6.19 17.39 -0.79
N GLN A 67 7.44 17.25 -1.20
CA GLN A 67 8.58 17.22 -0.30
C GLN A 67 8.99 18.66 0.01
N SER A 68 8.38 19.25 1.04
CA SER A 68 8.93 20.45 1.66
C SER A 68 9.87 20.03 2.79
N TRP A 69 11.18 20.21 2.58
CA TRP A 69 12.17 20.06 3.63
C TRP A 69 12.13 21.32 4.51
N GLN A 70 11.55 21.22 5.70
CA GLN A 70 11.68 22.28 6.70
C GLN A 70 13.05 22.14 7.34
N CYS A 71 13.96 23.07 7.02
CA CYS A 71 15.22 23.18 7.74
C CYS A 71 14.91 23.70 9.15
N ILE A 72 15.26 22.92 10.17
CA ILE A 72 15.29 23.43 11.55
C ILE A 72 16.61 24.18 11.68
N GLU A 73 16.59 25.48 11.39
CA GLU A 73 17.72 26.35 11.71
C GLU A 73 17.77 26.55 13.23
N GLY A 74 18.78 25.98 13.87
CA GLY A 74 19.12 26.32 15.25
C GLY A 74 19.54 27.79 15.30
N SER A 75 18.94 28.59 16.18
CA SER A 75 19.38 29.97 16.38
C SER A 75 20.81 29.98 16.94
N ALA A 76 21.70 30.74 16.30
CA ALA A 76 23.10 30.92 16.71
C ALA A 76 23.28 31.58 18.09
N ASN A 77 22.20 31.94 18.78
CA ASN A 77 22.23 32.62 20.08
C ASN A 77 22.84 31.76 21.22
N HIS A 78 23.21 30.50 20.96
CA HIS A 78 23.91 29.61 21.89
C HIS A 78 25.03 28.75 21.25
N ALA A 79 25.50 29.06 20.05
CA ALA A 79 26.55 28.25 19.39
C ALA A 79 27.95 28.57 19.96
N SER A 80 28.60 27.58 20.58
CA SER A 80 30.03 27.64 20.87
C SER A 80 30.83 27.51 19.56
N GLN A 81 32.00 28.14 19.46
CA GLN A 81 32.83 28.34 18.25
C GLN A 81 33.27 27.08 17.46
N THR A 82 32.75 25.88 17.76
CA THR A 82 33.16 24.62 17.13
C THR A 82 32.19 24.07 16.08
N ASP A 83 31.03 24.69 15.85
CA ASP A 83 29.99 24.18 14.92
C ASP A 83 30.04 24.83 13.51
N GLU A 84 31.22 25.10 12.96
CA GLU A 84 31.37 25.66 11.60
C GLU A 84 31.24 24.63 10.46
N THR A 85 30.48 23.55 10.64
CA THR A 85 30.24 22.56 9.54
C THR A 85 28.76 22.24 9.37
N CYS A 86 27.97 23.25 8.99
CA CYS A 86 26.71 23.00 8.30
C CYS A 86 27.01 22.57 6.86
N GLU A 87 27.05 21.26 6.61
CA GLU A 87 27.16 20.73 5.25
C GLU A 87 25.80 20.82 4.53
N CYS A 88 25.68 21.77 3.60
CA CYS A 88 24.60 21.78 2.62
C CYS A 88 24.86 20.68 1.58
N VAL A 89 24.18 19.54 1.71
CA VAL A 89 24.30 18.44 0.74
C VAL A 89 23.48 18.77 -0.52
N GLY A 90 24.21 19.20 -1.57
CA GLY A 90 23.93 18.88 -2.97
C GLY A 90 22.97 19.77 -3.76
N LYS A 91 23.52 20.54 -4.72
CA LYS A 91 22.81 21.13 -5.87
C LYS A 91 22.80 20.15 -7.04
N GLU A 92 21.65 19.98 -7.69
CA GLU A 92 21.48 19.71 -9.14
C GLU A 92 20.12 20.32 -9.52
N GLY A 93 19.86 21.02 -10.61
CA GLY A 93 20.55 21.36 -11.85
C GLY A 93 19.46 22.08 -12.69
N SER A 94 19.85 23.05 -13.52
CA SER A 94 19.00 24.03 -14.20
C SER A 94 17.95 23.48 -15.17
#